data_AF-A0A7X2PFQ3-F1
#
_entry.id   AF-A0A7X2PFQ3-F1
#
_cell.length_a   1.000
_cell.length_b   1.000
_cell.length_c   1.000
_cell.angle_alpha   90.00
_cell.angle_beta   90.00
_cell.angle_gamma   90.00
#
_symmetry.space_group_name_H-M   'P 1'
#
loop_
_entity.id
_entity.type
_entity.pdbx_description
1 polymer ?
#
loop_
_entity_poly.entity_id
_entity_poly.type
_entity_poly.pdbx_seq_one_letter_code
_entity_poly.pdbx_strand_id
1 'polypeptide(L)'
;MEGLVPEDFTAPGKFFRMGREPAAVDILPEIASAEFDRAWDKRVAGVIDADDGLTAHFISVSDLVAAKIAAGRPQDLAYVAAVRRAVEDAKTAGNH
;
A
#
# COMPACT_ATOMS: atom_id res chain seq x y z
N MET A 1 -16.94 -16.93 11.92
CA MET A 1 -16.80 -15.47 11.96
C MET A 1 -18.22 -14.90 11.99
N GLU A 2 -18.92 -15.09 13.12
CA GLU A 2 -20.27 -14.58 13.30
C GLU A 2 -20.19 -13.27 14.09
N GLY A 3 -20.91 -12.25 13.66
CA GLY A 3 -21.01 -10.96 14.36
C GLY A 3 -20.11 -9.82 13.88
N LEU A 4 -19.35 -9.98 12.78
CA LEU A 4 -18.69 -8.83 12.15
C LEU A 4 -19.69 -8.03 11.32
N VAL A 5 -19.67 -6.72 11.51
CA VAL A 5 -20.46 -5.76 10.74
C VAL A 5 -19.52 -4.89 9.88
N PRO A 6 -19.99 -4.30 8.76
CA PRO A 6 -19.13 -3.47 7.90
C PRO A 6 -18.37 -2.37 8.65
N GLU A 7 -18.96 -1.80 9.68
CA GLU A 7 -18.39 -0.74 10.52
C GLU A 7 -17.15 -1.20 11.29
N ASP A 8 -16.98 -2.51 11.49
CA ASP A 8 -15.75 -3.06 12.07
C ASP A 8 -14.54 -2.85 11.16
N PHE A 9 -14.74 -2.80 9.84
CA PHE A 9 -13.66 -2.63 8.86
C PHE A 9 -13.38 -1.17 8.50
N THR A 10 -14.14 -0.23 9.04
CA THR A 10 -13.97 1.20 8.77
C THR A 10 -13.48 1.99 9.99
N ALA A 11 -13.48 1.39 11.18
CA ALA A 11 -13.05 2.07 12.39
C ALA A 11 -11.51 2.23 12.45
N PRO A 12 -11.00 3.45 12.64
CA PRO A 12 -9.58 3.72 12.92
C PRO A 12 -9.03 2.86 14.07
N GLY A 13 -7.75 2.49 14.01
CA GLY A 13 -7.06 1.71 15.04
C GLY A 13 -7.40 0.21 15.10
N LYS A 14 -8.36 -0.28 14.30
CA LYS A 14 -8.64 -1.72 14.21
C LYS A 14 -7.67 -2.42 13.26
N PHE A 15 -7.42 -3.71 13.51
CA PHE A 15 -6.57 -4.56 12.70
C PHE A 15 -7.18 -5.96 12.63
N PHE A 16 -7.29 -6.50 11.43
CA PHE A 16 -7.83 -7.84 11.21
C PHE A 16 -6.86 -8.67 10.37
N ARG A 17 -6.64 -9.91 10.77
CA ARG A 17 -5.95 -10.91 9.96
C ARG A 17 -6.93 -11.99 9.55
N MET A 18 -7.00 -12.26 8.26
CA MET A 18 -7.77 -13.35 7.68
C MET A 18 -6.81 -14.43 7.14
N GLY A 19 -7.18 -15.69 7.30
CA GLY A 19 -6.38 -16.83 6.84
C GLY A 19 -5.26 -17.24 7.79
N ARG A 20 -4.33 -18.04 7.28
CA ARG A 20 -3.16 -18.53 8.01
C ARG A 20 -2.00 -18.72 7.04
N GLU A 21 -0.78 -18.67 7.55
CA GLU A 21 0.43 -18.92 6.75
C GLU A 21 0.30 -20.19 5.88
N PRO A 22 0.75 -20.15 4.61
CA PRO A 22 1.42 -19.03 3.93
C PRO A 22 0.47 -17.99 3.30
N ALA A 23 -0.85 -18.18 3.42
CA ALA A 23 -1.86 -17.33 2.77
C ALA A 23 -2.70 -16.61 3.84
N ALA A 24 -2.18 -15.47 4.30
CA ALA A 24 -2.88 -14.57 5.20
C ALA A 24 -2.98 -13.16 4.61
N VAL A 25 -4.05 -12.46 4.95
CA VAL A 25 -4.30 -11.08 4.54
C VAL A 25 -4.53 -10.23 5.79
N ASP A 26 -3.86 -9.08 5.84
CA ASP A 26 -4.05 -8.06 6.86
C ASP A 26 -4.95 -6.95 6.32
N ILE A 27 -6.00 -6.62 7.07
CA ILE A 27 -6.89 -5.49 6.78
C ILE A 27 -6.58 -4.38 7.79
N LEU A 28 -6.13 -3.26 7.24
CA LEU A 28 -5.79 -2.04 7.95
C LEU A 28 -6.75 -0.93 7.48
N PRO A 29 -7.74 -0.54 8.30
CA PRO A 29 -8.67 0.55 7.98
C PRO A 29 -7.98 1.92 7.88
N GLU A 30 -6.81 2.06 8.50
CA GLU A 30 -5.99 3.27 8.45
C GLU A 30 -4.52 2.94 8.19
N ILE A 31 -3.84 3.87 7.52
CA ILE A 31 -2.38 3.92 7.46
C ILE A 31 -1.97 5.33 7.88
N ALA A 32 -0.95 5.43 8.74
CA ALA A 32 -0.60 6.68 9.43
C ALA A 32 -0.31 7.88 8.51
N SER A 33 -0.04 7.65 7.23
CA SER A 33 0.37 8.68 6.28
C SER A 33 -0.71 9.10 5.28
N ALA A 34 -1.89 8.47 5.27
CA ALA A 34 -2.89 8.77 4.25
C ALA A 34 -4.33 8.60 4.75
N GLU A 35 -5.13 9.64 4.50
CA GLU A 35 -6.59 9.57 4.55
C GLU A 35 -7.11 8.74 3.37
N PHE A 36 -8.02 7.79 3.64
CA PHE A 36 -8.48 6.82 2.65
C PHE A 36 -8.97 7.47 1.36
N ASP A 37 -9.88 8.45 1.45
CA ASP A 37 -10.45 9.11 0.26
C ASP A 37 -9.37 9.74 -0.62
N ARG A 38 -8.37 10.39 -0.01
CA ARG A 38 -7.26 11.01 -0.75
C ARG A 38 -6.34 9.97 -1.38
N ALA A 39 -6.09 8.86 -0.69
CA ALA A 39 -5.29 7.76 -1.24
C ALA A 39 -6.03 7.05 -2.38
N TRP A 40 -7.35 6.90 -2.24
CA TRP A 40 -8.22 6.28 -3.22
C TRP A 40 -8.24 7.07 -4.53
N ASP A 41 -8.29 8.41 -4.46
CA ASP A 41 -8.24 9.27 -5.65
C ASP A 41 -6.93 9.14 -6.43
N LYS A 42 -5.81 8.87 -5.73
CA LYS A 42 -4.47 8.72 -6.33
C LYS A 42 -4.09 7.26 -6.62
N ARG A 43 -5.00 6.31 -6.42
CA ARG A 43 -4.72 4.88 -6.58
C ARG A 43 -4.24 4.57 -7.99
N VAL A 44 -3.39 3.55 -8.10
CA VAL A 44 -2.89 3.04 -9.37
C VAL A 44 -3.46 1.64 -9.58
N ALA A 45 -4.04 1.38 -10.74
CA ALA A 45 -4.42 0.03 -11.14
C ALA A 45 -3.20 -0.70 -11.71
N GLY A 46 -3.00 -1.95 -11.29
CA GLY A 46 -1.93 -2.80 -11.80
C GLY A 46 -2.42 -4.22 -12.04
N VAL A 47 -1.86 -4.89 -13.06
CA VAL A 47 -2.10 -6.31 -13.31
C VAL A 47 -1.26 -7.12 -12.31
N ILE A 48 -1.89 -8.04 -11.59
CA ILE A 48 -1.25 -8.89 -10.59
C ILE A 48 -1.12 -10.35 -11.05
N ASP A 49 -1.92 -10.75 -12.03
CA ASP A 49 -1.76 -11.99 -12.77
C ASP A 49 -1.97 -11.67 -14.26
N ALA A 50 -0.93 -11.95 -15.05
CA ALA A 50 -0.88 -11.61 -16.47
C ALA A 50 -1.57 -12.66 -17.34
N ASP A 51 -1.73 -13.89 -16.85
CA ASP A 51 -2.34 -14.98 -17.60
C ASP A 51 -3.87 -14.86 -17.60
N ASP A 52 -4.45 -14.44 -16.47
CA ASP A 52 -5.89 -14.21 -16.31
C ASP A 52 -6.30 -12.73 -16.45
N GLY A 53 -5.34 -11.81 -16.47
CA GLY A 53 -5.56 -10.37 -16.55
C GLY A 53 -6.13 -9.75 -15.26
N LEU A 54 -5.98 -10.42 -14.12
CA LEU A 54 -6.48 -9.93 -12.84
C LEU A 54 -5.78 -8.62 -12.45
N THR A 55 -6.58 -7.61 -12.13
CA THR A 55 -6.08 -6.29 -11.71
C THR A 55 -6.40 -5.99 -10.25
N ALA A 56 -5.50 -5.26 -9.59
CA ALA A 56 -5.71 -4.71 -8.25
C ALA A 56 -5.42 -3.20 -8.22
N HIS A 57 -5.96 -2.54 -7.20
CA HIS A 57 -5.65 -1.14 -6.89
C HIS A 57 -4.58 -1.06 -5.80
N PHE A 58 -3.61 -0.19 -6.03
CA PHE A 58 -2.51 0.10 -5.11
C PHE A 58 -2.52 1.58 -4.75
N ILE A 59 -2.07 1.91 -3.55
CA ILE A 59 -1.79 3.31 -3.19
C ILE A 59 -0.69 3.87 -4.09
N SER A 60 -0.69 5.19 -4.29
CA SER A 60 0.35 5.85 -5.09
C SER A 60 1.74 5.63 -4.49
N VAL A 61 2.78 5.71 -5.33
CA VAL A 61 4.18 5.64 -4.86
C VAL A 61 4.47 6.70 -3.80
N SER A 62 3.92 7.91 -3.96
CA SER A 62 4.05 8.98 -2.97
C SER A 62 3.45 8.62 -1.62
N ASP A 63 2.23 8.06 -1.61
CA ASP A 63 1.55 7.70 -0.36
C ASP A 63 2.23 6.47 0.29
N LEU A 64 2.72 5.53 -0.51
CA LEU A 64 3.52 4.39 -0.02
C LEU A 64 4.82 4.86 0.64
N VAL A 65 5.56 5.77 0.01
CA VAL A 65 6.79 6.33 0.59
C VAL A 65 6.49 7.06 1.90
N ALA A 66 5.41 7.84 1.96
CA ALA A 66 5.00 8.51 3.19
C ALA A 66 4.66 7.51 4.31
N ALA A 67 3.98 6.40 3.98
CA ALA A 67 3.63 5.35 4.94
C ALA A 67 4.89 4.68 5.52
N LYS A 68 5.86 4.41 4.66
CA LYS A 68 7.14 3.79 5.04
C LYS A 68 7.97 4.71 5.93
N ILE A 69 7.99 6.01 5.65
CA ILE A 69 8.66 7.01 6.51
C ILE A 69 7.97 7.07 7.88
N ALA A 70 6.64 7.11 7.92
CA ALA A 70 5.88 7.16 9.17
C ALA A 70 6.10 5.90 10.04
N ALA A 71 6.21 4.72 9.42
CA ALA A 71 6.52 3.47 10.11
C ALA A 71 7.96 3.43 10.66
N GLY A 72 8.92 4.05 9.96
CA GLY A 72 10.27 4.32 10.47
C GLY A 72 11.16 3.11 10.75
N ARG A 73 10.73 1.88 10.42
CA ARG A 73 11.57 0.68 10.62
C ARG A 73 12.79 0.74 9.70
N PRO A 74 13.97 0.21 10.10
CA PRO A 74 15.18 0.28 9.29
C PRO A 74 15.00 -0.20 7.84
N GLN A 75 14.26 -1.29 7.64
CA GLN A 75 13.93 -1.82 6.32
C GLN A 75 13.01 -0.89 5.50
N ASP A 76 12.11 -0.15 6.16
CA ASP A 76 11.22 0.79 5.48
C ASP A 76 12.00 2.02 4.99
N LEU A 77 12.96 2.51 5.78
CA LEU A 77 13.85 3.60 5.38
C LEU A 77 14.77 3.20 4.22
N ALA A 78 15.30 1.96 4.25
CA ALA A 78 16.09 1.42 3.15
C ALA A 78 15.27 1.32 1.86
N TYR A 79 14.02 0.85 1.95
CA TYR A 79 13.08 0.81 0.82
C TYR A 79 12.83 2.21 0.24
N VAL A 80 12.58 3.22 1.08
CA VAL A 80 12.36 4.61 0.65
C VAL A 80 13.57 5.16 -0.10
N ALA A 81 14.78 4.87 0.38
CA ALA A 81 16.01 5.27 -0.30
C ALA A 81 16.13 4.63 -1.70
N ALA A 82 15.83 3.33 -1.82
CA ALA A 82 15.86 2.61 -3.08
C ALA A 82 14.83 3.16 -4.09
N VAL A 83 13.59 3.39 -3.65
CA VAL A 83 12.53 3.98 -4.50
C VAL A 83 12.91 5.36 -5.00
N ARG A 84 13.43 6.22 -4.11
CA ARG A 84 13.87 7.57 -4.51
C ARG A 84 14.96 7.51 -5.58
N ARG A 85 15.95 6.64 -5.42
CA ARG A 85 17.00 6.44 -6.42
C ARG A 85 16.42 6.01 -7.77
N ALA A 86 15.53 5.02 -7.79
CA ALA A 86 14.90 4.55 -9.03
C ALA A 86 14.09 5.65 -9.74
N VAL A 87 13.39 6.50 -8.98
CA VAL A 87 12.64 7.63 -9.54
C VAL A 87 13.57 8.68 -10.16
N GLU A 88 14.70 8.99 -9.52
CA GLU A 88 15.68 9.94 -10.08
C GLU A 88 16.39 9.38 -11.33
N ASP A 89 16.73 8.08 -11.31
CA ASP A 89 17.33 7.40 -12.47
C ASP A 89 16.36 7.43 -13.67
N ALA A 90 15.06 7.19 -13.45
CA ALA A 90 14.04 7.24 -14.49
C ALA A 90 13.83 8.64 -15.08
N LYS A 91 13.87 9.70 -14.25
CA LYS A 91 13.80 11.10 -14.71
C LYS A 91 14.99 11.48 -15.58
N THR A 92 16.18 10.98 -15.24
CA THR A 92 17.41 11.26 -15.97
C THR A 92 17.42 10.54 -17.34
N ALA A 93 16.88 9.32 -17.40
CA ALA A 93 16.81 8.53 -18.63
C ALA A 93 15.76 9.05 -19.65
N GLY A 94 14.67 9.68 -19.18
CA GLY A 94 13.63 10.23 -20.05
C GLY A 94 13.93 11.62 -20.64
N ASN A 95 15.10 12.20 -20.34
CA ASN A 95 15.49 13.56 -20.73
C ASN A 95 16.52 13.58 -21.89
N HIS A 96 16.53 12.51 -22.72
CA HIS A 96 17.38 12.34 -23.91
C HIS A 96 16.55 12.01 -25.15
#